data_AF-A0A7K4GZJ8-F1
#
_entry.id   AF-A0A7K4GZJ8-F1
#
_cell.length_a   1.000
_cell.length_b   1.000
_cell.length_c   1.000
_cell.angle_alpha   90.00
_cell.angle_beta   90.00
_cell.angle_gamma   90.00
#
_symmetry.space_group_name_H-M   'P 1'
#
loop_
_entity.id
_entity.type
_entity.pdbx_description
1 polymer ?
#
loop_
_entity_poly.entity_id
_entity_poly.type
_entity_poly.pdbx_seq_one_letter_code
_entity_poly.pdbx_strand_id
1 'polypeptide(L)'
;MNFTENEIFGAALIGFDMIDGPFLKWKKEFSQVNKSVNLDDFAMNFYLAFRGGNESVKKPRAILYDKFYIVAFPKDLELCCLFMKPKNAIDNNINQLNKIASRIITEMEIDETDDKSIDDSDENTIEEIKRLIPNLLNGTKMTTPELRRYFKLSNSQIWKIMSDLENSKKIKRADKKGRSILWTAI
;
A
#
# COMPACT_ATOMS: atom_id res chain seq x y z
N MET A 1 14.12 -25.03 -6.67
CA MET A 1 15.38 -24.25 -6.64
C MET A 1 16.49 -25.20 -6.26
N ASN A 2 17.51 -25.39 -7.11
CA ASN A 2 18.69 -26.17 -6.76
C ASN A 2 19.69 -25.21 -6.11
N PHE A 3 19.79 -25.28 -4.78
CA PHE A 3 20.76 -24.52 -4.00
C PHE A 3 22.05 -25.34 -3.90
N THR A 4 23.18 -24.75 -4.26
CA THR A 4 24.51 -25.35 -4.04
C THR A 4 25.16 -24.68 -2.85
N GLU A 5 25.84 -25.42 -1.98
CA GLU A 5 26.51 -24.88 -0.78
C GLU A 5 27.48 -23.73 -1.11
N ASN A 6 28.03 -23.73 -2.33
CA ASN A 6 28.92 -22.69 -2.87
C ASN A 6 28.26 -21.30 -3.02
N GLU A 7 26.93 -21.22 -2.96
CA GLU A 7 26.18 -19.96 -3.05
C GLU A 7 26.01 -19.26 -1.70
N ILE A 8 26.24 -19.99 -0.61
CA ILE A 8 26.16 -19.48 0.76
C ILE A 8 27.49 -18.80 1.08
N PHE A 9 27.45 -17.49 1.34
CA PHE A 9 28.65 -16.76 1.78
C PHE A 9 28.67 -16.52 3.28
N GLY A 10 27.52 -16.65 3.96
CA GLY A 10 27.44 -16.50 5.40
C GLY A 10 26.24 -17.19 6.01
N ALA A 11 26.32 -17.47 7.31
CA ALA A 11 25.22 -17.93 8.13
C ALA A 11 25.27 -17.22 9.49
N ALA A 12 24.11 -16.89 10.04
CA ALA A 12 23.95 -16.33 11.38
C ALA A 12 22.85 -17.07 12.12
N LEU A 13 23.10 -17.40 13.38
CA LEU A 13 22.10 -17.90 14.30
C LEU A 13 21.75 -16.76 15.27
N ILE A 14 20.51 -16.33 15.22
CA ILE A 14 19.97 -15.29 16.09
C ILE A 14 19.17 -16.01 17.18
N GLY A 15 19.57 -15.81 18.44
CA GLY A 15 18.82 -16.23 19.60
C GLY A 15 17.83 -15.16 20.03
N PHE A 16 16.94 -15.50 20.96
CA PHE A 16 16.04 -14.54 21.58
C PHE A 16 16.05 -14.75 23.09
N ASP A 17 16.41 -13.70 23.81
CA ASP A 17 16.25 -13.59 25.25
C ASP A 17 14.93 -12.87 25.56
N MET A 18 14.19 -13.31 26.58
CA MET A 18 12.93 -12.69 26.96
C MET A 18 13.11 -11.30 27.59
N ILE A 19 14.30 -11.01 28.11
CA ILE A 19 14.65 -9.75 28.79
C ILE A 19 15.35 -8.81 27.79
N ASP A 20 16.40 -9.31 27.14
CA ASP A 20 17.28 -8.49 26.29
C ASP A 20 16.90 -8.52 24.80
N GLY A 21 15.94 -9.39 24.42
CA GLY A 21 15.45 -9.51 23.06
C GLY A 21 16.36 -10.33 22.12
N PRO A 22 16.29 -10.11 20.80
CA PRO A 22 17.08 -10.85 19.83
C PRO A 22 18.58 -10.54 19.95
N PHE A 23 19.43 -11.57 19.95
CA PHE A 23 20.88 -11.43 20.00
C PHE A 23 21.58 -12.37 19.02
N LEU A 24 22.78 -12.01 18.56
CA LEU A 24 23.57 -12.88 17.70
C LEU A 24 24.21 -14.00 18.53
N LYS A 25 23.74 -15.24 18.37
CA LYS A 25 24.29 -16.41 19.06
C LYS A 25 25.51 -16.98 18.36
N TRP A 26 25.52 -16.97 17.03
CA TRP A 26 26.63 -17.50 16.24
C TRP A 26 26.65 -16.87 14.84
N LYS A 27 27.84 -16.73 14.26
CA LYS A 27 28.01 -16.37 12.85
C LYS A 27 29.14 -17.17 12.23
N LYS A 28 29.01 -17.46 10.94
CA LYS A 28 30.06 -18.06 10.11
C LYS A 28 30.04 -17.43 8.73
N GLU A 29 31.21 -17.00 8.29
CA GLU A 29 31.45 -16.51 6.94
C GLU A 29 32.20 -17.59 6.17
N PHE A 30 31.66 -17.98 5.01
CA PHE A 30 32.19 -19.06 4.17
C PHE A 30 33.04 -18.53 3.02
N SER A 31 32.94 -17.24 2.71
CA SER A 31 33.67 -16.58 1.64
C SER A 31 34.29 -15.29 2.16
N GLN A 32 35.56 -15.01 1.82
CA GLN A 32 36.24 -13.72 2.09
C GLN A 32 35.66 -12.60 1.20
N VAL A 33 34.34 -12.44 1.20
CA VAL A 33 33.71 -11.25 0.65
C VAL A 33 33.93 -10.16 1.68
N ASN A 34 34.82 -9.21 1.35
CA ASN A 34 35.10 -8.04 2.17
C ASN A 34 33.81 -7.49 2.82
N LYS A 35 33.77 -7.62 4.16
CA LYS A 35 32.96 -6.90 5.14
C LYS A 35 31.90 -5.99 4.52
N SER A 36 30.63 -6.34 4.62
CA SER A 36 29.58 -5.33 4.39
C SER A 36 28.29 -5.49 5.19
N VAL A 37 28.10 -6.57 5.94
CA VAL A 37 26.90 -6.74 6.77
C VAL A 37 27.32 -6.82 8.24
N ASN A 38 27.04 -5.75 9.00
CA ASN A 38 27.20 -5.80 10.45
C ASN A 38 26.06 -6.62 11.07
N LEU A 39 26.24 -7.94 11.14
CA LEU A 39 25.23 -8.88 11.61
C LEU A 39 24.68 -8.55 13.01
N ASP A 40 25.49 -7.90 13.85
CA ASP A 40 25.11 -7.49 15.19
C ASP A 40 24.02 -6.39 15.16
N ASP A 41 24.14 -5.40 14.26
CA ASP A 41 23.13 -4.33 14.08
C ASP A 41 21.84 -4.84 13.41
N PHE A 42 21.93 -5.96 12.69
CA PHE A 42 20.80 -6.51 11.95
C PHE A 42 20.04 -7.63 12.69
N ALA A 43 20.56 -8.15 13.80
CA ALA A 43 19.95 -9.27 14.52
C ALA A 43 18.49 -8.98 14.93
N MET A 44 18.24 -7.80 15.50
CA MET A 44 16.89 -7.35 15.87
C MET A 44 15.98 -7.21 14.64
N ASN A 45 16.46 -6.57 13.58
CA ASN A 45 15.67 -6.31 12.38
C ASN A 45 15.27 -7.62 11.67
N PHE A 46 16.20 -8.57 11.55
CA PHE A 46 15.91 -9.87 10.96
C PHE A 46 14.99 -10.69 11.84
N TYR A 47 15.21 -10.70 13.15
CA TYR A 47 14.30 -11.41 14.05
C TYR A 47 12.88 -10.87 13.94
N LEU A 48 12.68 -9.55 13.95
CA LEU A 48 11.36 -8.95 13.78
C LEU A 48 10.77 -9.20 12.38
N ALA A 49 11.57 -9.12 11.31
CA ALA A 49 11.07 -9.35 9.96
C ALA A 49 10.59 -10.80 9.75
N PHE A 50 11.31 -11.79 10.30
CA PHE A 50 11.02 -13.21 10.09
C PHE A 50 10.15 -13.83 11.19
N ARG A 51 10.11 -13.25 12.39
CA ARG A 51 9.39 -13.80 13.56
C ARG A 51 8.44 -12.81 14.23
N GLY A 52 8.54 -11.51 13.97
CA GLY A 52 7.69 -10.49 14.58
C GLY A 52 6.21 -10.66 14.24
N GLY A 53 5.36 -10.12 15.12
CA GLY A 53 3.91 -10.19 15.01
C GLY A 53 3.29 -11.54 15.37
N ASN A 54 1.96 -11.58 15.38
CA ASN A 54 1.19 -12.78 15.73
C ASN A 54 1.41 -13.90 14.70
N GLU A 55 1.20 -15.16 15.11
CA GLU A 55 1.31 -16.33 14.21
C GLU A 55 0.42 -16.24 12.96
N SER A 56 -0.65 -15.43 13.02
CA SER A 56 -1.57 -15.19 11.91
C SER A 56 -1.02 -14.29 10.79
N VAL A 57 0.11 -13.61 11.00
CA VAL A 57 0.71 -12.71 10.00
C VAL A 57 1.58 -13.53 9.05
N LYS A 58 1.37 -13.37 7.74
CA LYS A 58 2.22 -14.00 6.71
C LYS A 58 3.65 -13.45 6.81
N LYS A 59 4.59 -14.29 7.24
CA LYS A 59 6.00 -13.94 7.41
C LYS A 59 6.79 -14.21 6.12
N PRO A 60 7.71 -13.34 5.72
CA PRO A 60 8.56 -13.57 4.56
C PRO A 60 9.43 -14.80 4.81
N ARG A 61 9.64 -15.63 3.77
CA ARG A 61 10.60 -16.75 3.84
C ARG A 61 12.01 -16.34 3.44
N ALA A 62 12.11 -15.29 2.62
CA ALA A 62 13.36 -14.71 2.18
C ALA A 62 13.20 -13.19 1.99
N ILE A 63 14.29 -12.45 2.20
CA ILE A 63 14.38 -11.02 1.94
C ILE A 63 15.51 -10.82 0.92
N LEU A 64 15.22 -10.09 -0.14
CA LEU A 64 16.16 -9.84 -1.23
C LEU A 64 16.79 -8.45 -1.07
N TYR A 65 18.10 -8.37 -1.23
CA TYR A 65 18.87 -7.13 -1.35
C TYR A 65 19.64 -7.13 -2.67
N ASP A 66 20.14 -5.98 -3.10
CA ASP A 66 20.83 -5.82 -4.39
C ASP A 66 22.04 -6.74 -4.55
N LYS A 67 22.75 -7.04 -3.45
CA LYS A 67 24.02 -7.80 -3.47
C LYS A 67 23.92 -9.20 -2.87
N PHE A 68 22.83 -9.49 -2.16
CA PHE A 68 22.62 -10.75 -1.46
C PHE A 68 21.16 -10.95 -1.12
N TYR A 69 20.78 -12.17 -0.80
CA TYR A 69 19.48 -12.44 -0.21
C TYR A 69 19.65 -13.25 1.06
N ILE A 70 18.69 -13.08 1.96
CA ILE A 70 18.64 -13.75 3.25
C ILE A 70 17.48 -14.71 3.23
N VAL A 71 17.72 -15.96 3.61
CA VAL A 71 16.68 -16.95 3.86
C VAL A 71 16.72 -17.31 5.34
N ALA A 72 15.59 -17.28 6.01
CA ALA A 72 15.53 -17.56 7.44
C ALA A 72 14.73 -18.82 7.75
N PHE A 73 15.29 -19.63 8.64
CA PHE A 73 14.73 -20.88 9.12
C PHE A 73 14.55 -20.78 10.63
N PRO A 74 13.30 -20.60 11.10
CA PRO A 74 13.04 -20.53 12.52
C PRO A 74 13.08 -21.93 13.16
N LYS A 75 13.66 -22.02 14.35
CA LYS A 75 13.67 -23.21 15.19
C LYS A 75 13.44 -22.78 16.63
N ASP A 76 12.25 -23.05 17.16
CA ASP A 76 11.83 -22.61 18.49
C ASP A 76 11.95 -21.08 18.67
N LEU A 77 12.79 -20.62 19.59
CA LEU A 77 13.10 -19.20 19.80
C LEU A 77 14.27 -18.70 18.94
N GLU A 78 14.95 -19.61 18.24
CA GLU A 78 16.11 -19.30 17.41
C GLU A 78 15.72 -19.08 15.96
N LEU A 79 16.53 -18.28 15.27
CA LEU A 79 16.38 -17.97 13.86
C LEU A 79 17.71 -18.16 13.14
N CYS A 80 17.78 -19.17 12.28
CA CYS A 80 18.94 -19.41 11.43
C CYS A 80 18.78 -18.64 10.11
N CYS A 81 19.62 -17.64 9.89
CA CYS A 81 19.66 -16.85 8.68
C CYS A 81 20.82 -17.31 7.78
N LEU A 82 20.52 -17.65 6.54
CA LEU A 82 21.52 -17.95 5.51
C LEU A 82 21.63 -16.78 4.55
N PHE A 83 22.86 -16.36 4.31
CA PHE A 83 23.20 -15.26 3.40
C PHE A 83 23.75 -15.84 2.11
N MET A 84 23.06 -15.56 1.01
CA MET A 84 23.30 -16.18 -0.28
C MET A 84 23.54 -15.13 -1.36
N LYS A 85 24.44 -15.44 -2.30
CA LYS A 85 24.72 -14.54 -3.44
C LYS A 85 23.59 -14.65 -4.48
N PRO A 86 23.12 -13.53 -5.05
CA PRO A 86 22.13 -13.59 -6.11
C PRO A 86 22.74 -14.32 -7.32
N LYS A 87 21.96 -15.18 -7.95
CA LYS A 87 22.34 -15.71 -9.27
C LYS A 87 22.06 -14.62 -10.30
N ASN A 88 22.87 -14.51 -11.35
CA ASN A 88 22.59 -13.61 -12.48
C ASN A 88 21.17 -13.78 -13.07
N ALA A 89 20.57 -14.97 -12.92
CA ALA A 89 19.19 -15.22 -13.29
C ALA A 89 18.17 -14.44 -12.45
N ILE A 90 18.45 -14.20 -11.16
CA ILE A 90 17.60 -13.42 -10.26
C ILE A 90 17.61 -11.95 -10.71
N ASP A 91 18.75 -11.38 -11.04
CA ASP A 91 18.84 -9.98 -11.48
C ASP A 91 18.06 -9.73 -12.77
N ASN A 92 18.13 -10.66 -13.73
CA ASN A 92 17.31 -10.60 -14.95
C ASN A 92 15.82 -10.68 -14.64
N ASN A 93 15.41 -11.54 -13.71
CA ASN A 93 14.03 -11.65 -13.29
C ASN A 93 13.56 -10.39 -12.55
N ILE A 94 14.37 -9.79 -11.68
CA ILE A 94 14.07 -8.52 -11.02
C ILE A 94 13.92 -7.42 -12.06
N ASN A 95 14.80 -7.34 -13.05
CA ASN A 95 14.70 -6.32 -14.09
C ASN A 95 13.44 -6.48 -14.94
N GLN A 96 13.03 -7.70 -15.25
CA GLN A 96 11.75 -7.97 -15.90
C GLN A 96 10.56 -7.60 -15.01
N LEU A 97 10.62 -7.94 -13.72
CA LEU A 97 9.60 -7.56 -12.75
C LEU A 97 9.53 -6.04 -12.56
N ASN A 98 10.65 -5.33 -12.57
CA ASN A 98 10.69 -3.88 -12.54
C ASN A 98 10.04 -3.28 -13.77
N LYS A 99 10.26 -3.84 -14.98
CA LYS A 99 9.54 -3.40 -16.18
C LYS A 99 8.03 -3.60 -16.06
N ILE A 100 7.60 -4.74 -15.52
CA ILE A 100 6.18 -5.04 -15.30
C ILE A 100 5.61 -4.09 -14.23
N ALA A 101 6.33 -3.90 -13.12
CA ALA A 101 5.92 -3.01 -12.03
C ALA A 101 5.85 -1.56 -12.51
N SER A 102 6.85 -1.07 -13.24
CA SER A 102 6.81 0.25 -13.87
C SER A 102 5.63 0.38 -14.81
N ARG A 103 5.34 -0.65 -15.62
CA ARG A 103 4.16 -0.64 -16.48
C ARG A 103 2.85 -0.58 -15.68
N ILE A 104 2.72 -1.35 -14.60
CA ILE A 104 1.54 -1.29 -13.72
C ILE A 104 1.44 0.06 -13.01
N ILE A 105 2.55 0.62 -12.54
CA ILE A 105 2.57 1.93 -11.90
C ILE A 105 2.15 3.00 -12.91
N THR A 106 2.69 2.96 -14.13
CA THR A 106 2.27 3.87 -15.20
C THR A 106 0.82 3.60 -15.60
N GLU A 107 0.33 2.37 -15.66
CA GLU A 107 -1.07 2.06 -15.93
C GLU A 107 -2.00 2.53 -14.78
N MET A 108 -1.56 2.50 -13.52
CA MET A 108 -2.30 3.05 -12.39
C MET A 108 -2.23 4.58 -12.34
N GLU A 109 -1.09 5.18 -12.69
CA GLU A 109 -0.95 6.63 -12.84
C GLU A 109 -1.75 7.12 -14.04
N ILE A 110 -1.82 6.33 -15.12
CA ILE A 110 -2.70 6.53 -16.26
C ILE A 110 -4.14 6.33 -15.81
N ASP A 111 -4.57 5.29 -15.09
CA ASP A 111 -5.95 5.22 -14.56
C ASP A 111 -6.27 6.38 -13.60
N GLU A 112 -5.31 6.88 -12.81
CA GLU A 112 -5.46 8.08 -11.98
C GLU A 112 -5.42 9.40 -12.78
N THR A 113 -4.90 9.38 -14.01
CA THR A 113 -4.87 10.52 -14.96
C THR A 113 -5.77 10.35 -16.20
N ASP A 114 -6.43 9.21 -16.36
CA ASP A 114 -7.46 8.80 -17.32
C ASP A 114 -8.82 8.75 -16.60
N ASP A 115 -8.86 8.87 -15.27
CA ASP A 115 -9.89 9.68 -14.60
C ASP A 115 -9.76 11.20 -14.94
N LYS A 116 -8.83 11.57 -15.85
CA LYS A 116 -8.74 12.88 -16.52
C LYS A 116 -8.49 12.81 -18.04
N SER A 117 -8.88 11.72 -18.71
CA SER A 117 -9.31 11.80 -20.10
C SER A 117 -10.82 11.64 -20.12
N ILE A 118 -11.47 12.73 -19.73
CA ILE A 118 -12.85 13.03 -20.08
C ILE A 118 -12.91 12.99 -21.61
N ASP A 119 -13.24 11.82 -22.13
CA ASP A 119 -13.87 11.64 -23.44
C ASP A 119 -15.18 12.44 -23.38
N ASP A 120 -15.14 13.69 -23.87
CA ASP A 120 -16.22 14.56 -24.39
C ASP A 120 -17.68 14.35 -23.91
N SER A 121 -17.93 13.92 -22.66
CA SER A 121 -19.27 13.56 -22.15
C SER A 121 -19.63 14.09 -20.76
N ASP A 122 -18.68 14.67 -20.01
CA ASP A 122 -18.88 15.13 -18.63
C ASP A 122 -19.93 16.23 -18.46
N GLU A 123 -20.15 17.07 -19.49
CA GLU A 123 -21.13 18.16 -19.40
C GLU A 123 -22.56 17.59 -19.29
N ASN A 124 -22.85 16.52 -20.03
CA ASN A 124 -24.14 15.83 -19.94
C ASN A 124 -24.33 15.13 -18.60
N THR A 125 -23.29 14.47 -18.06
CA THR A 125 -23.39 13.76 -16.78
C THR A 125 -23.56 14.72 -15.60
N ILE A 126 -22.87 15.87 -15.61
CA ILE A 126 -23.03 16.91 -14.59
C ILE A 126 -24.40 17.57 -14.68
N GLU A 127 -24.91 17.82 -15.89
CA GLU A 127 -26.28 18.34 -16.09
C GLU A 127 -27.36 17.36 -15.64
N GLU A 128 -27.20 16.07 -15.93
CA GLU A 128 -28.12 15.03 -15.44
C GLU A 128 -28.12 14.95 -13.92
N ILE A 129 -26.95 14.99 -13.28
CA ILE A 129 -26.84 15.02 -11.82
C ILE A 129 -27.53 16.28 -11.26
N LYS A 130 -27.35 17.45 -11.90
CA LYS A 130 -28.08 18.69 -11.55
C LYS A 130 -29.60 18.54 -11.67
N ARG A 131 -30.12 17.73 -12.60
CA ARG A 131 -31.55 17.43 -12.73
C ARG A 131 -32.04 16.43 -11.69
N LEU A 132 -31.22 15.45 -11.31
CA LEU A 132 -31.57 14.40 -10.36
C LEU A 132 -31.58 14.88 -8.90
N ILE A 133 -30.69 15.79 -8.51
CA ILE A 133 -30.58 16.26 -7.12
C ILE A 133 -31.89 16.87 -6.59
N PRO A 134 -32.58 17.80 -7.29
CA PRO A 134 -33.86 18.33 -6.82
C PRO A 134 -34.94 17.26 -6.71
N ASN A 135 -34.98 16.29 -7.64
CA ASN A 135 -35.96 15.18 -7.60
C ASN A 135 -35.73 14.27 -6.40
N LEU A 136 -34.46 13.98 -6.07
CA LEU A 136 -34.09 13.18 -4.91
C LEU A 136 -34.42 13.90 -3.58
N LEU A 137 -34.18 15.21 -3.55
CA LEU A 137 -34.45 16.06 -2.38
C LEU A 137 -35.93 16.46 -2.24
N ASN A 138 -36.79 16.07 -3.18
CA ASN A 138 -38.24 16.27 -3.12
C ASN A 138 -38.85 15.17 -2.24
N GLY A 139 -39.04 15.48 -0.95
CA GLY A 139 -39.55 14.55 0.06
C GLY A 139 -38.49 13.96 0.99
N THR A 140 -37.19 14.22 0.75
CA THR A 140 -36.10 13.82 1.67
C THR A 140 -35.13 14.96 1.95
N LYS A 141 -34.53 14.94 3.15
CA LYS A 141 -33.45 15.87 3.54
C LYS A 141 -32.14 15.10 3.56
N MET A 142 -31.14 15.54 2.79
CA MET A 142 -29.82 14.90 2.76
C MET A 142 -28.71 15.89 3.07
N THR A 143 -27.63 15.39 3.66
CA THR A 143 -26.43 16.17 3.95
C THR A 143 -25.50 16.21 2.73
N THR A 144 -24.63 17.23 2.68
CA THR A 144 -23.63 17.37 1.60
C THR A 144 -22.72 16.12 1.45
N PRO A 145 -22.23 15.50 2.54
CA PRO A 145 -21.44 14.27 2.44
C PRO A 145 -22.22 13.04 1.93
N GLU A 146 -23.53 12.96 2.20
CA GLU A 146 -24.39 11.87 1.72
C GLU A 146 -24.62 11.98 0.21
N LEU A 147 -24.97 13.18 -0.27
CA LEU A 147 -25.10 13.45 -1.70
C LEU A 147 -23.78 13.20 -2.45
N ARG A 148 -22.64 13.54 -1.82
CA ARG A 148 -21.31 13.28 -2.39
C ARG A 148 -21.07 11.79 -2.60
N ARG A 149 -21.41 10.96 -1.60
CA ARG A 149 -21.28 9.50 -1.67
C ARG A 149 -22.25 8.91 -2.69
N TYR A 150 -23.47 9.44 -2.77
CA TYR A 150 -24.51 8.94 -3.67
C TYR A 150 -24.14 9.14 -5.15
N PHE A 151 -23.65 10.33 -5.51
CA PHE A 151 -23.28 10.66 -6.88
C PHE A 151 -21.78 10.44 -7.20
N LYS A 152 -21.01 9.87 -6.26
CA LYS A 152 -19.56 9.66 -6.37
C LYS A 152 -18.77 10.91 -6.81
N LEU A 153 -19.18 12.09 -6.33
CA LEU A 153 -18.59 13.37 -6.71
C LEU A 153 -17.38 13.72 -5.84
N SER A 154 -16.45 14.51 -6.38
CA SER A 154 -15.42 15.17 -5.57
C SER A 154 -16.03 16.26 -4.67
N ASN A 155 -15.30 16.65 -3.62
CA ASN A 155 -15.74 17.73 -2.72
C ASN A 155 -15.98 19.06 -3.46
N SER A 156 -15.10 19.43 -4.38
CA SER A 156 -15.22 20.66 -5.16
C SER A 156 -16.41 20.63 -6.10
N GLN A 157 -16.64 19.51 -6.79
CA GLN A 157 -17.77 19.35 -7.72
C GLN A 157 -19.10 19.44 -7.00
N ILE A 158 -19.28 18.77 -5.86
CA ILE A 158 -20.55 18.84 -5.13
C ILE A 158 -20.82 20.24 -4.59
N TRP A 159 -19.81 20.95 -4.08
CA TRP A 159 -20.00 22.33 -3.65
C TRP A 159 -20.39 23.26 -4.80
N LYS A 160 -19.77 23.10 -5.98
CA LYS A 160 -20.13 23.85 -7.18
C LYS A 160 -21.58 23.57 -7.61
N ILE A 161 -21.96 22.30 -7.68
CA ILE A 161 -23.33 21.89 -8.06
C ILE A 161 -24.37 22.39 -7.06
N MET A 162 -24.13 22.24 -5.75
CA MET A 162 -25.06 22.70 -4.73
C MET A 162 -25.17 24.23 -4.71
N SER A 163 -24.07 24.96 -4.94
CA SER A 163 -24.10 26.41 -5.08
C SER A 163 -24.87 26.85 -6.32
N ASP A 164 -24.70 26.17 -7.46
CA ASP A 164 -25.45 26.44 -8.70
C ASP A 164 -26.95 26.17 -8.52
N LEU A 165 -27.31 25.08 -7.83
CA LEU A 165 -28.70 24.70 -7.53
C LEU A 165 -29.35 25.64 -6.51
N GLU A 166 -28.60 26.15 -5.54
CA GLU A 166 -29.05 27.18 -4.59
C GLU A 166 -29.27 28.52 -5.30
N ASN A 167 -28.32 28.94 -6.16
CA ASN A 167 -28.43 30.16 -6.96
C ASN A 167 -29.61 30.10 -7.94
N SER A 168 -29.90 28.93 -8.51
CA SER A 168 -31.06 28.70 -9.38
C SER A 168 -32.37 28.44 -8.62
N LYS A 169 -32.38 28.56 -7.28
CA LYS A 169 -33.55 28.37 -6.40
C LYS A 169 -34.25 27.01 -6.58
N LYS A 170 -33.49 25.95 -6.91
CA LYS A 170 -34.02 24.58 -7.00
C LYS A 170 -33.89 23.82 -5.67
N ILE A 171 -32.96 24.24 -4.81
CA ILE A 171 -32.73 23.68 -3.48
C ILE A 171 -32.58 24.81 -2.45
N LYS A 172 -32.88 24.51 -1.19
CA LYS A 172 -32.64 25.40 -0.05
C LYS A 172 -31.91 24.68 1.08
N ARG A 173 -31.19 25.46 1.88
CA ARG A 173 -30.60 24.98 3.14
C ARG A 173 -31.74 24.80 4.13
N ALA A 174 -31.99 23.56 4.55
CA ALA A 174 -33.06 23.21 5.46
C ALA A 174 -32.64 23.41 6.93
N ASP A 175 -31.46 22.89 7.28
CA ASP A 175 -30.96 22.88 8.66
C ASP A 175 -29.45 22.59 8.71
N LYS A 176 -28.86 22.64 9.90
CA LYS A 176 -27.48 22.16 10.13
C LYS A 176 -27.49 20.93 11.02
N LYS A 177 -26.85 19.84 10.56
CA LYS A 177 -26.56 18.66 11.40
C LYS A 177 -25.06 18.61 11.64
N GLY A 178 -24.63 19.09 12.81
CA GLY A 178 -23.22 19.26 13.14
C GLY A 178 -22.53 20.30 12.24
N ARG A 179 -21.41 19.93 11.60
CA ARG A 179 -20.69 20.78 10.63
C ARG A 179 -21.25 20.68 9.19
N SER A 180 -22.26 19.85 8.95
CA SER A 180 -22.81 19.59 7.62
C SER A 180 -24.13 20.33 7.37
N ILE A 181 -24.29 20.87 6.17
CA ILE A 181 -25.52 21.53 5.72
C ILE A 181 -26.49 20.47 5.21
N LEU A 182 -27.72 20.51 5.72
CA LEU A 182 -28.86 19.75 5.19
C LEU A 182 -29.52 20.53 4.06
N TRP A 183 -29.76 19.83 2.97
CA TRP A 183 -30.40 20.38 1.78
C TRP A 183 -31.77 19.74 1.57
N THR A 184 -32.70 20.50 1.03
CA THR A 184 -34.03 20.04 0.63
C THR A 184 -34.46 20.78 -0.64
N ALA A 185 -35.31 20.16 -1.46
CA ALA A 185 -35.88 20.81 -2.63
C ALA A 185 -36.79 21.98 -2.20
N ILE A 186 -36.94 22.97 -3.07
CA ILE A 186 -37.91 24.06 -2.89
C ILE A 186 -39.29 23.60 -3.37
#